data_AF-A0A168KUZ4-F1
#
_entry.id   AF-A0A168KUZ4-F1
#
_cell.length_a   1.000
_cell.length_b   1.000
_cell.length_c   1.000
_cell.angle_alpha   90.00
_cell.angle_beta   90.00
_cell.angle_gamma   90.00
#
_symmetry.space_group_name_H-M   'P 1'
#
loop_
_entity.id
_entity.type
_entity.pdbx_description
1 polymer ?
#
loop_
_entity_poly.entity_id
_entity_poly.type
_entity_poly.pdbx_seq_one_letter_code
_entity_poly.pdbx_strand_id
1 'polypeptide(L)'
;MEDAELALLIKPAAHYNRKTKNLKTMCGQLIERHNGEIPNTREELLALTGVGRKCTDIMMHFTFSKATIAVDTHVHRVVNRLGIAHTISREDTADKINEVTPMRFKHHAHEWIIQHGMKICIARKP
;
A
#
# COMPACT_ATOMS: atom_id res chain seq x y z
N MET A 1 15.68 8.27 -21.43
CA MET A 1 15.63 9.23 -20.30
C MET A 1 16.70 8.85 -19.31
N GLU A 2 17.63 9.77 -19.08
CA GLU A 2 18.73 9.57 -18.14
C GLU A 2 18.25 9.65 -16.68
N ASP A 3 19.00 9.05 -15.75
CA ASP A 3 18.63 9.03 -14.33
C ASP A 3 18.52 10.45 -13.75
N ALA A 4 19.43 11.34 -14.14
CA ALA A 4 19.46 12.73 -13.69
C ALA A 4 18.20 13.49 -14.12
N GLU A 5 17.74 13.26 -15.35
CA GLU A 5 16.55 13.88 -15.92
C GLU A 5 15.29 13.40 -15.18
N LEU A 6 15.12 12.09 -15.00
CA LEU A 6 14.00 11.52 -14.26
C LEU A 6 14.00 11.98 -12.79
N ALA A 7 15.17 12.01 -12.15
CA ALA A 7 15.30 12.46 -10.76
C ALA A 7 14.85 13.92 -10.57
N LEU A 8 15.08 14.80 -11.55
CA LEU A 8 14.59 16.17 -11.53
C LEU A 8 13.06 16.24 -11.61
N LEU A 9 12.44 15.42 -12.46
CA LEU A 9 10.97 15.37 -12.61
C LEU A 9 10.26 14.93 -11.32
N ILE A 10 10.84 13.99 -10.59
CA ILE A 10 10.25 13.46 -9.35
C ILE A 10 10.89 14.02 -8.07
N LYS A 11 11.69 15.09 -8.18
CA LYS A 11 12.40 15.73 -7.06
C LYS A 11 11.50 16.09 -5.86
N PRO A 12 10.23 16.54 -6.05
CA PRO A 12 9.34 16.82 -4.91
C PRO A 12 9.01 15.58 -4.05
N ALA A 13 9.17 14.37 -4.60
CA ALA A 13 8.89 13.15 -3.85
C ALA A 13 10.02 12.84 -2.85
N ALA A 14 9.65 12.46 -1.63
CA ALA A 14 10.63 11.96 -0.66
C ALA A 14 11.41 10.76 -1.22
N HIS A 15 12.72 10.73 -0.97
CA HIS A 15 13.67 9.72 -1.45
C HIS A 15 13.72 9.56 -2.99
N TYR A 16 13.55 10.67 -3.73
CA TYR A 16 13.49 10.66 -5.19
C TYR A 16 14.68 9.93 -5.84
N ASN A 17 15.92 10.10 -5.36
CA ASN A 17 17.09 9.39 -5.91
C ASN A 17 16.93 7.86 -5.95
N ARG A 18 16.39 7.26 -4.87
CA ARG A 18 16.11 5.81 -4.84
C ARG A 18 14.90 5.46 -5.70
N LYS A 19 13.87 6.30 -5.69
CA LYS A 19 12.66 6.10 -6.50
C LYS A 19 12.98 6.14 -8.00
N THR A 20 13.89 6.99 -8.45
CA THR A 20 14.35 7.04 -9.86
C THR A 20 14.84 5.67 -10.32
N LYS A 21 15.76 5.07 -9.57
CA LYS A 21 16.32 3.74 -9.89
C LYS A 21 15.26 2.65 -9.86
N ASN A 22 14.41 2.66 -8.83
CA ASN A 22 13.34 1.67 -8.69
C ASN A 22 12.31 1.78 -9.82
N LEU A 23 11.91 3.00 -10.21
CA LEU A 23 10.95 3.22 -11.29
C LEU A 23 11.47 2.68 -12.62
N LYS A 24 12.72 2.98 -13.00
CA LYS A 24 13.29 2.44 -14.25
C LYS A 24 13.36 0.93 -14.23
N THR A 25 13.79 0.34 -13.11
CA THR A 25 13.85 -1.11 -12.94
C THR A 25 12.46 -1.74 -13.04
N MET A 26 11.47 -1.16 -12.36
CA MET A 26 10.08 -1.62 -12.38
C MET A 26 9.48 -1.54 -13.80
N CYS A 27 9.67 -0.43 -14.51
CA CYS A 27 9.20 -0.30 -15.90
C CYS A 27 9.86 -1.34 -16.81
N GLY A 28 11.16 -1.60 -16.64
CA GLY A 28 11.84 -2.69 -17.35
C GLY A 28 11.22 -4.06 -17.07
N GLN A 29 10.97 -4.38 -15.80
CA GLN A 29 10.30 -5.63 -15.40
C GLN A 29 8.90 -5.76 -16.00
N LEU A 30 8.12 -4.67 -16.05
CA LEU A 30 6.79 -4.68 -16.67
C LEU A 30 6.88 -4.97 -18.17
N ILE A 31 7.79 -4.32 -18.88
CA ILE A 31 7.98 -4.55 -20.33
C ILE A 31 8.44 -6.00 -20.60
N GLU A 32 9.46 -6.46 -19.88
CA GLU A 32 10.08 -7.76 -20.12
C GLU A 32 9.20 -8.95 -19.69
N ARG A 33 8.51 -8.84 -18.55
CA ARG A 33 7.83 -9.97 -17.90
C ARG A 33 6.31 -9.92 -18.01
N HIS A 34 5.75 -8.73 -18.25
CA HIS A 34 4.30 -8.50 -18.23
C HIS A 34 3.81 -7.76 -19.48
N ASN A 35 4.59 -7.75 -20.58
CA ASN A 35 4.23 -7.14 -21.85
C ASN A 35 3.82 -5.65 -21.74
N GLY A 36 4.42 -4.94 -20.78
CA GLY A 36 4.13 -3.53 -20.49
C GLY A 36 2.85 -3.30 -19.67
N GLU A 37 2.16 -4.35 -19.23
CA GLU A 37 0.94 -4.26 -18.44
C GLU A 37 1.21 -4.44 -16.94
N ILE A 38 0.38 -3.81 -16.10
CA ILE A 38 0.44 -3.98 -14.65
C ILE A 38 -0.21 -5.33 -14.31
N PRO A 39 0.51 -6.28 -13.66
CA PRO A 39 -0.07 -7.56 -13.27
C PRO A 39 -1.16 -7.39 -12.20
N ASN A 40 -2.13 -8.29 -12.21
CA ASN A 40 -3.32 -8.22 -11.34
C ASN A 40 -3.29 -9.21 -10.17
N THR A 41 -2.18 -9.91 -9.96
CA THR A 41 -1.97 -10.83 -8.84
C THR A 41 -1.06 -10.22 -7.78
N ARG A 42 -1.24 -10.65 -6.52
CA ARG A 42 -0.49 -10.11 -5.38
C ARG A 42 0.99 -10.46 -5.51
N GLU A 43 1.26 -11.70 -5.90
CA GLU A 43 2.60 -12.30 -5.99
C GLU A 43 3.44 -11.58 -7.05
N GLU A 44 2.86 -11.33 -8.22
CA GLU A 44 3.54 -10.61 -9.32
C GLU A 44 3.79 -9.15 -8.95
N LEU A 45 2.81 -8.48 -8.34
CA LEU A 45 2.99 -7.10 -7.87
C LEU A 45 4.10 -6.99 -6.82
N LEU A 46 4.18 -7.94 -5.88
CA LEU A 46 5.24 -7.98 -4.87
C LEU A 46 6.63 -8.28 -5.46
N ALA A 47 6.70 -8.92 -6.63
CA ALA A 47 7.95 -9.19 -7.32
C ALA A 47 8.53 -7.94 -8.02
N LEU A 48 7.72 -6.89 -8.22
CA LEU A 48 8.16 -5.64 -8.84
C LEU A 48 9.05 -4.82 -7.90
N THR A 49 10.16 -4.30 -8.44
CA THR A 49 11.10 -3.49 -7.66
C THR A 49 10.46 -2.20 -7.15
N GLY A 50 10.52 -2.01 -5.83
CA GLY A 50 9.95 -0.83 -5.17
C GLY A 50 8.47 -0.95 -4.81
N VAL A 51 7.82 -2.06 -5.17
CA VAL A 51 6.45 -2.38 -4.76
C VAL A 51 6.51 -3.30 -3.55
N GLY A 52 6.09 -2.78 -2.39
CA GLY A 52 5.98 -3.55 -1.15
C GLY A 52 4.52 -3.89 -0.82
N ARG A 53 4.32 -4.69 0.24
CA ARG A 53 3.02 -5.22 0.68
C ARG A 53 1.90 -4.17 0.73
N LYS A 54 2.15 -3.02 1.36
CA LYS A 54 1.16 -1.91 1.40
C LYS A 54 0.77 -1.42 0.00
N CYS A 55 1.75 -1.23 -0.88
CA CYS A 55 1.47 -0.74 -2.24
C CYS A 55 0.65 -1.78 -3.01
N THR A 56 1.03 -3.05 -2.89
CA THR A 56 0.27 -4.17 -3.45
C THR A 56 -1.17 -4.17 -2.92
N ASP A 57 -1.37 -4.07 -1.61
CA ASP A 57 -2.71 -4.07 -1.01
C ASP A 57 -3.58 -2.91 -1.53
N ILE A 58 -2.99 -1.72 -1.69
CA ILE A 58 -3.67 -0.55 -2.26
C ILE A 58 -4.05 -0.81 -3.72
N MET A 59 -3.16 -1.37 -4.54
CA MET A 59 -3.47 -1.68 -5.95
C MET A 59 -4.54 -2.77 -6.05
N MET A 60 -4.44 -3.83 -5.25
CA MET A 60 -5.46 -4.87 -5.18
C MET A 60 -6.83 -4.27 -4.84
N HIS A 61 -6.86 -3.34 -3.88
CA HIS A 61 -8.10 -2.70 -3.47
C HIS A 61 -8.69 -1.74 -4.51
N PHE A 62 -7.92 -0.72 -4.90
CA PHE A 62 -8.43 0.41 -5.69
C PHE A 62 -8.36 0.16 -7.20
N THR A 63 -7.33 -0.54 -7.67
CA THR A 63 -7.13 -0.79 -9.12
C THR A 63 -7.86 -2.04 -9.57
N PHE A 64 -7.80 -3.11 -8.77
CA PHE A 64 -8.37 -4.42 -9.14
C PHE A 64 -9.66 -4.77 -8.42
N SER A 65 -10.24 -3.80 -7.70
CA SER A 65 -11.52 -3.91 -6.97
C SER A 65 -11.59 -5.16 -6.08
N LYS A 66 -10.45 -5.61 -5.55
CA LYS A 66 -10.42 -6.70 -4.58
C LYS A 66 -10.78 -6.12 -3.23
N ALA A 67 -11.61 -6.86 -2.52
CA ALA A 67 -12.07 -6.44 -1.22
C ALA A 67 -11.03 -6.79 -0.14
N THR A 68 -9.94 -6.02 -0.16
CA THR A 68 -8.79 -6.09 0.72
C THR A 68 -8.58 -4.77 1.43
N ILE A 69 -8.31 -4.80 2.73
CA ILE A 69 -8.03 -3.62 3.54
C ILE A 69 -6.51 -3.42 3.60
N ALA A 70 -6.01 -2.37 2.96
CA ALA A 70 -4.61 -1.97 3.10
C ALA A 70 -4.35 -1.37 4.49
N VAL A 71 -3.24 -1.74 5.13
CA VAL A 71 -2.89 -1.23 6.46
C VAL A 71 -1.68 -0.31 6.38
N ASP A 72 -1.86 0.90 6.91
CA ASP A 72 -0.79 1.86 7.13
C ASP A 72 -0.64 2.21 8.62
N THR A 73 0.12 3.26 8.93
CA THR A 73 0.30 3.73 10.31
C THR A 73 -0.98 4.21 11.00
N HIS A 74 -1.95 4.73 10.25
CA HIS A 74 -3.24 5.19 10.79
C HIS A 74 -4.14 3.99 11.06
N VAL A 75 -4.32 3.13 10.06
CA VAL A 75 -5.17 1.93 10.18
C VAL A 75 -4.63 1.01 11.27
N HIS A 76 -3.31 0.74 11.27
CA HIS A 76 -2.67 -0.08 12.30
C HIS A 76 -2.93 0.46 13.70
N ARG A 77 -2.77 1.77 13.91
CA ARG A 77 -3.01 2.40 15.22
C ARG A 77 -4.46 2.29 15.64
N VAL A 78 -5.41 2.62 14.76
CA VAL A 78 -6.85 2.60 15.08
C VAL A 78 -7.29 1.20 15.46
N VAL A 79 -6.97 0.21 14.63
CA VAL A 79 -7.41 -1.18 14.83
C VAL A 79 -6.82 -1.76 16.14
N ASN A 80 -5.56 -1.48 16.45
CA ASN A 80 -4.96 -1.93 17.71
C ASN A 80 -5.51 -1.17 18.94
N ARG A 81 -5.78 0.13 18.84
CA ARG A 81 -6.40 0.90 19.95
C ARG A 81 -7.83 0.47 20.25
N LEU A 82 -8.59 0.09 19.23
CA LEU A 82 -9.95 -0.42 19.38
C LEU A 82 -9.99 -1.88 19.89
N GLY A 83 -8.84 -2.53 20.06
CA GLY A 83 -8.77 -3.94 20.47
C GLY A 83 -9.27 -4.92 19.40
N ILE A 84 -9.37 -4.49 18.14
CA ILE A 84 -9.78 -5.34 17.02
C ILE A 84 -8.60 -6.23 16.58
N ALA A 85 -7.38 -5.69 16.64
CA ALA A 85 -6.14 -6.46 16.49
C ALA A 85 -5.27 -6.29 17.72
N HIS A 86 -4.43 -7.31 17.98
CA HIS A 86 -3.40 -7.31 19.01
C HIS A 86 -2.07 -7.69 18.36
N THR A 87 -1.52 -6.76 17.61
CA THR A 87 -0.43 -7.03 16.65
C THR A 87 0.66 -5.97 16.76
N ILE A 88 1.90 -6.38 16.54
CA ILE A 88 3.07 -5.49 16.60
C ILE A 88 3.39 -4.95 15.19
N SER A 89 3.31 -5.80 14.18
CA SER A 89 3.62 -5.42 12.79
C SER A 89 2.36 -4.98 12.03
N ARG A 90 2.55 -4.22 10.95
CA ARG A 90 1.43 -3.79 10.09
C ARG A 90 0.94 -4.93 9.22
N GLU A 91 1.84 -5.83 8.89
CA GLU A 91 1.61 -7.04 8.12
C GLU A 91 0.65 -7.96 8.86
N ASP A 92 0.91 -8.22 10.15
CA ASP A 92 0.03 -9.01 11.00
C ASP A 92 -1.34 -8.32 11.18
N THR A 93 -1.35 -6.99 11.33
CA THR A 93 -2.62 -6.25 11.37
C THR A 93 -3.38 -6.37 10.06
N ALA A 94 -2.71 -6.34 8.91
CA ALA A 94 -3.33 -6.48 7.60
C ALA A 94 -3.96 -7.87 7.46
N ASP A 95 -3.25 -8.92 7.84
CA ASP A 95 -3.77 -10.27 7.81
C ASP A 95 -4.98 -10.39 8.76
N LYS A 96 -4.87 -9.87 9.99
CA LYS A 96 -5.96 -9.95 10.97
C LYS A 96 -7.20 -9.16 10.59
N ILE A 97 -7.06 -7.90 10.17
CA ILE A 97 -8.22 -7.06 9.83
C ILE A 97 -8.95 -7.59 8.59
N ASN A 98 -8.21 -8.14 7.62
CA ASN A 98 -8.80 -8.79 6.45
C ASN A 98 -9.49 -10.11 6.81
N GLU A 99 -9.01 -10.85 7.79
CA GLU A 99 -9.66 -12.05 8.29
C GLU A 99 -11.00 -11.72 8.96
N VAL A 100 -11.01 -10.77 9.92
CA VAL A 100 -12.17 -10.53 10.80
C VAL A 100 -13.25 -9.64 10.18
N THR A 101 -12.92 -8.82 9.18
CA THR A 101 -13.89 -7.87 8.60
C THR A 101 -14.86 -8.59 7.65
N PRO A 102 -16.19 -8.50 7.86
CA PRO A 102 -17.17 -9.10 6.96
C PRO A 102 -17.07 -8.55 5.54
N MET A 103 -17.34 -9.42 4.55
CA MET A 103 -17.17 -9.13 3.13
C MET A 103 -17.85 -7.81 2.68
N ARG A 104 -19.09 -7.60 3.14
CA ARG A 104 -19.89 -6.40 2.85
C ARG A 104 -19.25 -5.08 3.27
N PHE A 105 -18.31 -5.10 4.22
CA PHE A 105 -17.65 -3.90 4.73
C PHE A 105 -16.24 -3.72 4.16
N LYS A 106 -15.58 -4.79 3.69
CA LYS A 106 -14.17 -4.73 3.26
C LYS A 106 -13.90 -3.69 2.18
N HIS A 107 -14.85 -3.45 1.28
CA HIS A 107 -14.71 -2.46 0.21
C HIS A 107 -14.54 -1.01 0.71
N HIS A 108 -15.13 -0.66 1.86
CA HIS A 108 -15.08 0.71 2.39
C HIS A 108 -14.38 0.83 3.73
N ALA A 109 -14.14 -0.30 4.41
CA ALA A 109 -13.49 -0.32 5.72
C ALA A 109 -12.13 0.39 5.71
N HIS A 110 -11.33 0.24 4.65
CA HIS A 110 -10.07 0.94 4.51
C HIS A 110 -10.26 2.47 4.60
N GLU A 111 -11.14 3.03 3.78
CA GLU A 111 -11.43 4.47 3.70
C GLU A 111 -11.98 5.03 5.00
N TRP A 112 -12.89 4.29 5.67
CA TRP A 112 -13.45 4.72 6.94
C TRP A 112 -12.39 4.77 8.04
N ILE A 113 -11.60 3.71 8.17
CA ILE A 113 -10.61 3.59 9.25
C ILE A 113 -9.47 4.59 9.04
N ILE A 114 -8.96 4.75 7.81
CA ILE A 114 -7.87 5.70 7.54
C ILE A 114 -8.33 7.14 7.81
N GLN A 115 -9.53 7.53 7.37
CA GLN A 115 -10.06 8.87 7.63
C GLN A 115 -10.23 9.14 9.12
N HIS A 116 -10.76 8.16 9.86
CA HIS A 116 -10.88 8.26 11.31
C HIS A 116 -9.51 8.39 11.98
N GLY A 117 -8.52 7.59 11.58
CA GLY A 117 -7.16 7.64 12.10
C GLY A 117 -6.40 8.92 11.74
N MET A 118 -6.76 9.60 10.65
CA MET A 118 -6.16 10.88 10.28
C MET A 118 -6.79 12.06 11.01
N LYS A 119 -8.11 12.07 11.18
CA LYS A 119 -8.87 13.25 11.66
C LYS A 119 -9.19 13.21 13.15
N ILE A 120 -9.44 12.02 13.71
CA ILE A 120 -9.96 11.86 15.06
C ILE A 120 -8.93 11.12 15.92
N CYS A 121 -8.64 9.85 15.60
CA CYS A 121 -7.73 9.01 16.38
C CYS A 121 -6.25 9.29 16.02
N ILE A 122 -5.80 10.51 16.31
CA ILE A 122 -4.45 10.98 16.01
C ILE A 122 -3.40 10.33 16.93
N ALA A 123 -2.13 10.40 16.54
CA ALA A 123 -1.06 9.62 17.19
C ALA A 123 -0.82 10.00 18.67
N ARG A 124 -0.75 11.30 19.00
CA ARG A 124 -0.30 11.76 20.32
C ARG A 124 -1.42 11.87 21.35
N LYS A 125 -2.47 12.62 21.04
CA LYS A 125 -3.63 12.86 21.93
C LYS A 125 -4.91 12.76 21.09
N PRO A 126 -5.44 11.54 20.88
CA PRO A 126 -6.67 11.33 20.14
C PRO A 126 -7.88 11.93 20.87
#